data_AF-A0A949SHE2-F1
#
_entry.id   AF-A0A949SHE2-F1
#
_cell.length_a   1.000
_cell.length_b   1.000
_cell.length_c   1.000
_cell.angle_alpha   90.00
_cell.angle_beta   90.00
_cell.angle_gamma   90.00
#
_symmetry.space_group_name_H-M   'P 1'
#
loop_
_entity.id
_entity.type
_entity.pdbx_description
1 polymer ?
#
loop_
_entity_poly.entity_id
_entity_poly.type
_entity_poly.pdbx_seq_one_letter_code
_entity_poly.pdbx_strand_id
1 'polypeptide(L)'
;MRKIYKHSILMGLGLMLSSTNIKAQTTDFQDLILLPESYWDGSDLSGTHNNGVFTSEFISGEGTFPNVYDTTWGAPGYWLGGFAYSNITDTVTSGFGNKYSAKAGSGYQGSPNYIVGTNQSSFKLNPNGAGVVIHLTNSTYAYNSMRDGDAFAKKFGGPTGNDPDWFLLNVKGYYSGALVDMANLYLADFRFTNNSQDYILKDWSYVSLGYTDNIDSLYFELSSSDTGMFGMNTPAFFCIGQISEVITSVDELTQNTFSFFPNPANEVLNIKSENNIEQLTITDMSGRVVKTIYNSNTNQVKVDVADLISGIYFIQVVSKGVPQVQKFIKQ
;
A
#
# COMPACT_ATOMS: atom_id res chain seq x y z
N MET A 1 -50.57 46.12 -22.48
CA MET A 1 -49.91 44.81 -22.62
C MET A 1 -48.40 44.99 -22.65
N ARG A 2 -47.70 44.55 -21.59
CA ARG A 2 -46.33 43.97 -21.63
C ARG A 2 -45.93 43.60 -20.20
N LYS A 3 -46.01 42.30 -19.87
CA LYS A 3 -45.43 41.73 -18.65
C LYS A 3 -43.95 41.48 -18.93
N ILE A 4 -43.06 42.02 -18.10
CA ILE A 4 -41.63 41.72 -18.12
C ILE A 4 -41.41 40.59 -17.10
N TYR A 5 -41.11 39.39 -17.58
CA TYR A 5 -40.68 38.27 -16.75
C TYR A 5 -39.19 38.41 -16.47
N LYS A 6 -38.80 38.65 -15.21
CA LYS A 6 -37.41 38.45 -14.77
C LYS A 6 -37.20 36.96 -14.54
N HIS A 7 -36.40 36.33 -15.40
CA HIS A 7 -35.90 34.97 -15.21
C HIS A 7 -34.80 35.01 -14.14
N SER A 8 -35.07 34.45 -12.97
CA SER A 8 -34.08 34.20 -11.94
C SER A 8 -33.39 32.87 -12.27
N ILE A 9 -32.16 32.94 -12.77
CA ILE A 9 -31.29 31.78 -12.92
C ILE A 9 -30.83 31.37 -11.52
N LEU A 10 -31.38 30.27 -11.02
CA LEU A 10 -30.96 29.63 -9.78
C LEU A 10 -29.72 28.77 -10.09
N MET A 11 -28.52 29.31 -9.86
CA MET A 11 -27.30 28.51 -9.85
C MET A 11 -27.28 27.68 -8.56
N GLY A 12 -27.69 26.42 -8.66
CA GLY A 12 -27.48 25.44 -7.60
C GLY A 12 -26.01 25.06 -7.55
N LEU A 13 -25.26 25.65 -6.61
CA LEU A 13 -23.92 25.19 -6.27
C LEU A 13 -24.06 23.94 -5.39
N GLY A 14 -24.08 22.76 -6.01
CA GLY A 14 -23.95 21.49 -5.31
C GLY A 14 -22.53 21.36 -4.79
N LEU A 15 -22.29 21.71 -3.53
CA LEU A 15 -21.06 21.37 -2.81
C LEU A 15 -21.07 19.86 -2.55
N MET A 16 -20.42 19.09 -3.41
CA MET A 16 -20.03 17.73 -3.08
C MET A 16 -18.93 17.81 -2.02
N LEU A 17 -19.27 17.45 -0.78
CA LEU A 17 -18.27 17.07 0.22
C LEU A 17 -17.69 15.72 -0.24
N SER A 18 -16.62 15.76 -1.02
CA SER A 18 -15.80 14.56 -1.26
C SER A 18 -15.08 14.24 0.05
N SER A 19 -15.64 13.35 0.86
CA SER A 19 -14.85 12.64 1.86
C SER A 19 -13.87 11.75 1.09
N THR A 20 -12.63 12.18 0.94
CA THR A 20 -11.54 11.30 0.52
C THR A 20 -11.33 10.31 1.65
N ASN A 21 -11.94 9.13 1.53
CA ASN A 21 -11.49 7.99 2.32
C ASN A 21 -10.10 7.64 1.79
N ILE A 22 -9.05 8.08 2.48
CA ILE A 22 -7.70 7.58 2.23
C ILE A 22 -7.72 6.13 2.73
N LYS A 23 -7.89 5.19 1.80
CA LYS A 23 -7.67 3.78 2.09
C LYS A 23 -6.16 3.55 2.16
N ALA A 24 -5.72 2.67 3.06
CA ALA A 24 -4.35 2.16 3.05
C ALA A 24 -4.00 1.74 1.61
N GLN A 25 -2.94 2.34 1.05
CA GLN A 25 -2.56 2.09 -0.32
C GLN A 25 -1.88 0.72 -0.39
N THR A 26 -2.28 -0.08 -1.37
CA THR A 26 -1.82 -1.45 -1.52
C THR A 26 -1.31 -1.65 -2.93
N THR A 27 -0.09 -2.18 -3.04
CA THR A 27 0.47 -2.74 -4.26
C THR A 27 0.26 -4.25 -4.20
N ASP A 28 -0.67 -4.76 -4.99
CA ASP A 28 -1.06 -6.17 -5.06
C ASP A 28 -0.65 -6.87 -6.38
N PHE A 29 0.00 -6.14 -7.29
CA PHE A 29 0.51 -6.66 -8.58
C PHE A 29 -0.57 -7.09 -9.58
N GLN A 30 -1.84 -6.78 -9.31
CA GLN A 30 -2.95 -7.25 -10.13
C GLN A 30 -3.24 -6.36 -11.35
N ASP A 31 -2.63 -5.18 -11.40
CA ASP A 31 -2.59 -4.30 -12.56
C ASP A 31 -1.61 -4.78 -13.66
N LEU A 32 -0.71 -5.72 -13.33
CA LEU A 32 0.23 -6.30 -14.27
C LEU A 32 -0.44 -7.33 -15.18
N ILE A 33 -0.23 -7.22 -16.49
CA ILE A 33 -0.86 -8.07 -17.49
C ILE A 33 0.08 -9.22 -17.86
N LEU A 34 -0.36 -10.45 -17.59
CA LEU A 34 0.33 -11.68 -17.98
C LEU A 34 -0.63 -12.66 -18.66
N LEU A 35 -0.08 -13.54 -19.49
CA LEU A 35 -0.78 -14.75 -19.89
C LEU A 35 -0.82 -15.73 -18.69
N PRO A 36 -1.75 -16.69 -18.64
CA PRO A 36 -1.74 -17.72 -17.59
C PRO A 36 -0.43 -18.52 -17.59
N GLU A 37 0.08 -18.82 -16.39
CA GLU A 37 1.32 -19.60 -16.18
C GLU A 37 2.53 -19.01 -16.91
N SER A 38 2.69 -17.69 -16.84
CA SER A 38 3.77 -16.95 -17.46
C SER A 38 4.46 -15.98 -16.49
N TYR A 39 5.48 -15.30 -17.00
CA TYR A 39 6.23 -14.30 -16.27
C TYR A 39 6.76 -13.26 -17.25
N TRP A 40 7.20 -12.14 -16.69
CA TRP A 40 8.04 -11.16 -17.37
C TRP A 40 9.29 -10.93 -16.53
N ASP A 41 10.44 -10.99 -17.17
CA ASP A 41 11.76 -10.86 -16.54
C ASP A 41 12.71 -9.94 -17.33
N GLY A 42 12.19 -9.20 -18.31
CA GLY A 42 12.96 -8.35 -19.21
C GLY A 42 13.51 -9.06 -20.45
N SER A 43 13.19 -10.35 -20.65
CA SER A 43 13.58 -11.10 -21.86
C SER A 43 12.98 -10.56 -23.17
N ASP A 44 12.03 -9.64 -23.08
CA ASP A 44 11.49 -8.88 -24.22
C ASP A 44 12.44 -7.77 -24.72
N LEU A 45 13.59 -7.59 -24.05
CA LEU A 45 14.62 -6.61 -24.38
C LEU A 45 14.11 -5.16 -24.32
N SER A 46 13.11 -4.91 -23.45
CA SER A 46 12.57 -3.59 -23.19
C SER A 46 13.54 -2.71 -22.37
N GLY A 47 13.27 -1.41 -22.34
CA GLY A 47 14.04 -0.43 -21.57
C GLY A 47 15.23 0.17 -22.30
N THR A 48 16.18 0.69 -21.53
CA THR A 48 17.43 1.28 -22.04
C THR A 48 18.51 0.22 -22.16
N HIS A 49 19.33 0.29 -23.20
CA HIS A 49 20.35 -0.72 -23.47
C HIS A 49 21.76 -0.12 -23.52
N ASN A 50 22.71 -0.81 -22.91
CA ASN A 50 24.13 -0.53 -23.01
C ASN A 50 24.94 -1.84 -23.04
N ASN A 51 25.71 -2.07 -24.11
CA ASN A 51 26.62 -3.22 -24.25
C ASN A 51 26.03 -4.60 -23.93
N GLY A 52 24.80 -4.88 -24.37
CA GLY A 52 24.11 -6.15 -24.13
C GLY A 52 23.28 -6.20 -22.85
N VAL A 53 23.34 -5.17 -22.01
CA VAL A 53 22.56 -5.08 -20.77
C VAL A 53 21.37 -4.14 -20.98
N PHE A 54 20.17 -4.67 -20.75
CA PHE A 54 18.90 -3.96 -20.81
C PHE A 54 18.46 -3.63 -19.39
N THR A 55 18.16 -2.36 -19.14
CA THR A 55 17.61 -1.86 -17.87
C THR A 55 16.23 -1.29 -18.12
N SER A 56 15.24 -1.90 -17.50
CA SER A 56 13.83 -1.51 -17.55
C SER A 56 13.27 -1.37 -16.15
N GLU A 57 12.03 -0.90 -16.05
CA GLU A 57 11.28 -0.86 -14.80
C GLU A 57 9.80 -1.15 -15.09
N PHE A 58 9.12 -1.76 -14.14
CA PHE A 58 7.66 -1.85 -14.14
C PHE A 58 7.10 -1.15 -12.91
N ILE A 59 5.89 -0.63 -13.04
CA ILE A 59 5.17 0.05 -11.98
C ILE A 59 3.98 -0.82 -11.60
N SER A 60 3.76 -0.98 -10.30
CA SER A 60 2.53 -1.57 -9.77
C SER A 60 2.15 -0.88 -8.47
N GLY A 61 0.91 -0.36 -8.41
CA GLY A 61 0.50 0.54 -7.34
C GLY A 61 1.52 1.69 -7.16
N GLU A 62 2.06 1.82 -5.95
CA GLU A 62 3.07 2.86 -5.62
C GLU A 62 4.52 2.41 -5.78
N GLY A 63 4.76 1.17 -6.22
CA GLY A 63 6.09 0.62 -6.38
C GLY A 63 6.64 0.81 -7.79
N THR A 64 7.89 1.24 -7.90
CA THR A 64 8.67 1.25 -9.15
C THR A 64 9.80 0.24 -9.04
N PHE A 65 9.68 -0.85 -9.78
CA PHE A 65 10.52 -2.05 -9.67
C PHE A 65 11.50 -2.14 -10.84
N PRO A 66 12.82 -2.01 -10.59
CA PRO A 66 13.81 -2.12 -11.64
C PRO A 66 14.01 -3.57 -12.08
N ASN A 67 14.34 -3.77 -13.34
CA ASN A 67 14.70 -5.04 -13.94
C ASN A 67 15.95 -4.88 -14.81
N VAL A 68 16.83 -5.87 -14.76
CA VAL A 68 18.04 -5.90 -15.58
C VAL A 68 18.14 -7.24 -16.29
N TYR A 69 18.25 -7.22 -17.62
CA TYR A 69 18.40 -8.40 -18.47
C TYR A 69 19.70 -8.32 -19.27
N ASP A 70 20.50 -9.38 -19.29
CA ASP A 70 21.85 -9.39 -19.87
C ASP A 70 21.95 -10.40 -21.03
N THR A 71 22.32 -9.91 -22.21
CA THR A 71 22.56 -10.69 -23.43
C THR A 71 24.04 -10.66 -23.87
N THR A 72 24.97 -10.16 -23.04
CA THR A 72 26.39 -9.97 -23.37
C THR A 72 27.06 -11.27 -23.85
N TRP A 73 26.62 -12.42 -23.34
CA TRP A 73 27.14 -13.75 -23.69
C TRP A 73 26.33 -14.48 -24.77
N GLY A 74 25.45 -13.77 -25.46
CA GLY A 74 24.60 -14.31 -26.54
C GLY A 74 23.16 -14.58 -26.11
N ALA A 75 22.32 -14.86 -27.11
CA ALA A 75 20.91 -15.17 -26.92
C ALA A 75 20.71 -16.56 -26.28
N PRO A 76 19.66 -16.76 -25.45
CA PRO A 76 18.59 -15.81 -25.16
C PRO A 76 18.91 -14.78 -24.06
N GLY A 77 20.14 -14.73 -23.52
CA GLY A 77 20.48 -13.90 -22.37
C GLY A 77 19.95 -14.46 -21.04
N TYR A 78 19.97 -13.65 -19.99
CA TYR A 78 19.46 -14.02 -18.67
C TYR A 78 19.04 -12.80 -17.85
N TRP A 79 18.05 -13.00 -16.99
CA TRP A 79 17.65 -12.02 -15.98
C TRP A 79 18.78 -11.87 -14.95
N LEU A 80 19.43 -10.70 -14.97
CA LEU A 80 20.63 -10.40 -14.19
C LEU A 80 20.29 -9.92 -12.78
N GLY A 81 19.22 -9.14 -12.62
CA GLY A 81 18.88 -8.59 -11.31
C GLY A 81 17.61 -7.74 -11.26
N GLY A 82 17.28 -7.33 -10.04
CA GLY A 82 16.09 -6.52 -9.76
C GLY A 82 14.87 -7.40 -9.53
N PHE A 83 13.77 -7.10 -10.21
CA PHE A 83 12.49 -7.77 -10.05
C PHE A 83 11.93 -8.30 -11.38
N ALA A 84 11.19 -9.39 -11.27
CA ALA A 84 10.33 -9.96 -12.30
C ALA A 84 8.91 -10.10 -11.73
N TYR A 85 7.89 -10.20 -12.59
CA TYR A 85 6.53 -10.51 -12.15
C TYR A 85 6.03 -11.81 -12.78
N SER A 86 5.26 -12.59 -12.03
CA SER A 86 4.84 -13.93 -12.43
C SER A 86 3.46 -14.30 -11.90
N ASN A 87 2.80 -15.23 -12.59
CA ASN A 87 1.62 -15.95 -12.12
C ASN A 87 1.78 -17.48 -12.20
N ILE A 88 3.03 -17.98 -12.22
CA ILE A 88 3.32 -19.42 -12.28
C ILE A 88 2.92 -20.11 -10.98
N THR A 89 2.28 -21.27 -11.05
CA THR A 89 1.81 -22.01 -9.86
C THR A 89 2.61 -23.29 -9.56
N ASP A 90 3.66 -23.57 -10.34
CA ASP A 90 4.52 -24.76 -10.17
C ASP A 90 5.36 -24.74 -8.87
N THR A 91 4.86 -25.41 -7.85
CA THR A 91 5.54 -25.58 -6.55
C THR A 91 6.41 -26.84 -6.48
N VAL A 92 6.50 -27.64 -7.55
CA VAL A 92 7.05 -29.01 -7.51
C VAL A 92 8.42 -29.08 -8.19
N THR A 93 8.58 -28.47 -9.35
CA THR A 93 9.80 -28.63 -10.15
C THR A 93 11.01 -27.99 -9.48
N SER A 94 12.10 -28.75 -9.32
CA SER A 94 13.37 -28.25 -8.76
C SER A 94 14.27 -27.63 -9.83
N GLY A 95 15.17 -26.75 -9.38
CA GLY A 95 16.24 -26.18 -10.21
C GLY A 95 15.96 -24.78 -10.75
N PHE A 96 16.99 -24.20 -11.38
CA PHE A 96 17.04 -22.81 -11.82
C PHE A 96 15.88 -22.35 -12.73
N GLY A 97 15.31 -23.27 -13.51
CA GLY A 97 14.17 -22.98 -14.37
C GLY A 97 12.94 -22.51 -13.60
N ASN A 98 12.79 -22.92 -12.33
CA ASN A 98 11.62 -22.62 -11.50
C ASN A 98 11.86 -21.47 -10.51
N LYS A 99 12.72 -20.52 -10.86
CA LYS A 99 13.01 -19.34 -10.04
C LYS A 99 11.87 -18.32 -10.01
N TYR A 100 10.98 -18.35 -11.01
CA TYR A 100 9.87 -17.40 -11.12
C TYR A 100 8.61 -17.83 -10.37
N SER A 101 8.56 -19.06 -9.85
CA SER A 101 7.41 -19.53 -9.08
C SER A 101 7.55 -19.22 -7.59
N ALA A 102 6.49 -18.71 -6.97
CA ALA A 102 6.37 -18.63 -5.52
C ALA A 102 6.04 -20.00 -4.93
N LYS A 103 6.71 -20.37 -3.83
CA LYS A 103 6.45 -21.66 -3.18
C LYS A 103 5.02 -21.81 -2.66
N ALA A 104 4.37 -20.68 -2.35
CA ALA A 104 2.97 -20.63 -1.95
C ALA A 104 2.01 -21.15 -3.05
N GLY A 105 2.45 -21.21 -4.31
CA GLY A 105 1.67 -21.72 -5.44
C GLY A 105 0.64 -20.74 -6.00
N SER A 106 0.60 -19.52 -5.47
CA SER A 106 -0.20 -18.40 -5.97
C SER A 106 0.38 -17.09 -5.43
N GLY A 107 -0.14 -15.96 -5.88
CA GLY A 107 0.01 -14.67 -5.21
C GLY A 107 -0.67 -14.66 -3.83
N TYR A 108 -0.51 -13.54 -3.13
CA TYR A 108 -1.03 -13.39 -1.77
C TYR A 108 -2.56 -13.47 -1.74
N GLN A 109 -3.11 -14.15 -0.73
CA GLN A 109 -4.57 -14.41 -0.60
C GLN A 109 -5.19 -15.10 -1.84
N GLY A 110 -4.40 -15.86 -2.60
CA GLY A 110 -4.86 -16.54 -3.82
C GLY A 110 -4.97 -15.62 -5.04
N SER A 111 -4.39 -14.41 -4.99
CA SER A 111 -4.25 -13.58 -6.17
C SER A 111 -3.41 -14.28 -7.25
N PRO A 112 -3.63 -14.00 -8.54
CA PRO A 112 -2.85 -14.68 -9.58
C PRO A 112 -1.41 -14.15 -9.68
N ASN A 113 -1.18 -12.85 -9.50
CA ASN A 113 0.13 -12.25 -9.74
C ASN A 113 0.89 -12.00 -8.43
N TYR A 114 2.20 -12.03 -8.55
CA TYR A 114 3.17 -11.66 -7.52
C TYR A 114 4.49 -11.27 -8.21
N ILE A 115 5.45 -10.77 -7.44
CA ILE A 115 6.79 -10.46 -7.96
C ILE A 115 7.85 -11.36 -7.35
N VAL A 116 8.95 -11.52 -8.09
CA VAL A 116 10.13 -12.27 -7.70
C VAL A 116 11.30 -11.31 -7.66
N GLY A 117 12.05 -11.31 -6.55
CA GLY A 117 13.24 -10.49 -6.36
C GLY A 117 14.50 -11.33 -6.36
N THR A 118 15.58 -10.77 -6.92
CA THR A 118 16.94 -11.30 -6.73
C THR A 118 17.54 -10.78 -5.43
N ASN A 119 18.61 -11.42 -4.95
CA ASN A 119 19.43 -10.85 -3.88
C ASN A 119 19.94 -9.43 -4.23
N GLN A 120 20.09 -8.59 -3.21
CA GLN A 120 20.56 -7.21 -3.31
C GLN A 120 19.72 -6.34 -4.25
N SER A 121 18.43 -6.68 -4.40
CA SER A 121 17.47 -5.90 -5.17
C SER A 121 16.87 -4.77 -4.32
N SER A 122 16.51 -3.67 -4.98
CA SER A 122 15.78 -2.57 -4.35
C SER A 122 14.78 -1.98 -5.30
N PHE A 123 13.69 -1.45 -4.75
CA PHE A 123 12.71 -0.69 -5.51
C PHE A 123 12.35 0.59 -4.78
N LYS A 124 11.79 1.54 -5.53
CA LYS A 124 11.29 2.79 -4.99
C LYS A 124 9.81 2.66 -4.67
N LEU A 125 9.41 3.31 -3.59
CA LEU A 125 8.03 3.57 -3.24
C LEU A 125 7.76 5.06 -3.48
N ASN A 126 6.54 5.39 -3.85
CA ASN A 126 6.02 6.74 -3.73
C ASN A 126 5.33 6.85 -2.36
N PRO A 127 6.02 7.34 -1.31
CA PRO A 127 5.56 7.19 0.06
C PRO A 127 4.31 8.03 0.34
N ASN A 128 3.20 7.38 0.69
CA ASN A 128 2.00 8.04 1.22
C ASN A 128 1.63 7.60 2.66
N GLY A 129 2.43 6.72 3.27
CA GLY A 129 2.21 6.16 4.61
C GLY A 129 3.40 6.25 5.56
N ALA A 130 3.13 6.00 6.85
CA ALA A 130 4.12 6.08 7.95
C ALA A 130 4.83 4.73 8.22
N GLY A 131 4.55 3.72 7.39
CA GLY A 131 5.08 2.38 7.54
C GLY A 131 4.65 1.49 6.37
N VAL A 132 5.29 0.32 6.26
CA VAL A 132 5.06 -0.64 5.18
C VAL A 132 5.00 -2.06 5.73
N VAL A 133 3.98 -2.81 5.31
CA VAL A 133 3.86 -4.26 5.54
C VAL A 133 4.10 -4.98 4.22
N ILE A 134 4.98 -5.97 4.23
CA ILE A 134 5.44 -6.66 3.01
C ILE A 134 5.22 -8.16 3.20
N HIS A 135 4.42 -8.77 2.32
CA HIS A 135 4.14 -10.20 2.34
C HIS A 135 5.15 -10.95 1.48
N LEU A 136 5.88 -11.88 2.08
CA LEU A 136 7.08 -12.51 1.55
C LEU A 136 7.00 -14.03 1.65
N THR A 137 7.59 -14.73 0.69
CA THR A 137 7.78 -16.18 0.73
C THR A 137 9.00 -16.61 -0.07
N ASN A 138 9.37 -17.89 0.01
CA ASN A 138 10.42 -18.46 -0.82
C ASN A 138 9.99 -18.55 -2.29
N SER A 139 10.95 -18.40 -3.20
CA SER A 139 10.80 -18.97 -4.55
C SER A 139 10.79 -20.51 -4.47
N THR A 140 10.13 -21.17 -5.42
CA THR A 140 10.11 -22.64 -5.49
C THR A 140 11.52 -23.21 -5.67
N TYR A 141 12.37 -22.54 -6.45
CA TYR A 141 13.76 -22.95 -6.61
C TYR A 141 14.52 -22.93 -5.28
N ALA A 142 14.52 -21.81 -4.55
CA ALA A 142 15.22 -21.70 -3.26
C ALA A 142 14.67 -22.70 -2.24
N TYR A 143 13.34 -22.84 -2.16
CA TYR A 143 12.71 -23.81 -1.25
C TYR A 143 13.16 -25.24 -1.54
N ASN A 144 13.06 -25.68 -2.80
CA ASN A 144 13.34 -27.07 -3.15
C ASN A 144 14.84 -27.36 -3.03
N SER A 145 15.70 -26.39 -3.35
CA SER A 145 17.14 -26.47 -3.11
C SER A 145 17.46 -26.70 -1.63
N MET A 146 16.85 -25.94 -0.70
CA MET A 146 17.03 -26.18 0.73
C MET A 146 16.47 -27.53 1.18
N ARG A 147 15.32 -27.96 0.63
CA ARG A 147 14.66 -29.23 1.00
C ARG A 147 15.47 -30.47 0.57
N ASP A 148 16.01 -30.44 -0.65
CA ASP A 148 16.55 -31.64 -1.32
C ASP A 148 18.06 -31.56 -1.56
N GLY A 149 18.64 -30.37 -1.53
CA GLY A 149 19.95 -30.07 -2.14
C GLY A 149 19.85 -29.96 -3.66
N ASP A 150 20.90 -29.42 -4.27
CA ASP A 150 21.10 -29.41 -5.72
C ASP A 150 22.59 -29.55 -6.08
N ALA A 151 22.97 -29.19 -7.31
CA ALA A 151 24.36 -29.30 -7.78
C ALA A 151 25.33 -28.36 -7.05
N PHE A 152 24.82 -27.32 -6.38
CA PHE A 152 25.59 -26.29 -5.70
C PHE A 152 25.27 -26.22 -4.21
N ALA A 153 23.98 -26.28 -3.85
CA ALA A 153 23.50 -26.12 -2.48
C ALA A 153 23.30 -27.47 -1.79
N LYS A 154 23.53 -27.48 -0.48
CA LYS A 154 23.27 -28.66 0.35
C LYS A 154 21.82 -28.68 0.83
N LYS A 155 21.32 -29.88 1.14
CA LYS A 155 20.09 -30.05 1.90
C LYS A 155 20.24 -29.46 3.31
N PHE A 156 19.27 -28.65 3.73
CA PHE A 156 19.20 -28.07 5.08
C PHE A 156 18.87 -29.13 6.13
N GLY A 157 19.48 -28.99 7.31
CA GLY A 157 19.46 -30.00 8.38
C GLY A 157 20.45 -31.14 8.12
N GLY A 158 21.08 -31.19 6.95
CA GLY A 158 22.00 -32.26 6.57
C GLY A 158 21.33 -33.64 6.52
N PRO A 159 22.11 -34.74 6.48
CA PRO A 159 21.57 -36.09 6.40
C PRO A 159 20.75 -36.52 7.63
N THR A 160 21.02 -35.91 8.79
CA THR A 160 20.40 -36.29 10.08
C THR A 160 19.28 -35.36 10.52
N GLY A 161 19.11 -34.22 9.84
CA GLY A 161 18.19 -33.15 10.24
C GLY A 161 18.72 -32.23 11.34
N ASN A 162 19.97 -32.40 11.82
CA ASN A 162 20.51 -31.65 12.96
C ASN A 162 21.49 -30.52 12.58
N ASP A 163 21.81 -30.34 11.30
CA ASP A 163 22.69 -29.25 10.89
C ASP A 163 21.96 -27.92 11.13
N PRO A 164 22.57 -26.95 11.85
CA PRO A 164 21.92 -25.70 12.24
C PRO A 164 21.86 -24.70 11.06
N ASP A 165 21.09 -25.05 10.03
CA ASP A 165 20.97 -24.28 8.81
C ASP A 165 19.93 -23.17 8.90
N TRP A 166 20.07 -22.13 8.08
CA TRP A 166 19.12 -21.03 8.03
C TRP A 166 19.24 -20.28 6.71
N PHE A 167 18.14 -19.64 6.30
CA PHE A 167 18.09 -18.74 5.15
C PHE A 167 17.33 -17.48 5.56
N LEU A 168 17.98 -16.33 5.47
CA LEU A 168 17.52 -15.06 6.05
C LEU A 168 17.39 -14.00 4.96
N LEU A 169 16.24 -13.34 4.96
CA LEU A 169 15.99 -12.13 4.20
C LEU A 169 16.01 -10.91 5.14
N ASN A 170 16.96 -10.01 4.94
CA ASN A 170 16.96 -8.69 5.57
C ASN A 170 16.25 -7.71 4.65
N VAL A 171 15.21 -7.07 5.17
CA VAL A 171 14.46 -6.03 4.49
C VAL A 171 14.78 -4.70 5.15
N LYS A 172 15.33 -3.77 4.37
CA LYS A 172 15.81 -2.48 4.84
C LYS A 172 14.98 -1.38 4.20
N GLY A 173 14.37 -0.52 5.03
CA GLY A 173 13.63 0.66 4.60
C GLY A 173 14.51 1.91 4.65
N TYR A 174 14.46 2.71 3.60
CA TYR A 174 15.21 3.94 3.47
C TYR A 174 14.28 5.14 3.26
N TYR A 175 14.77 6.31 3.67
CA TYR A 175 14.17 7.61 3.37
C TYR A 175 15.26 8.60 3.00
N SER A 176 15.15 9.23 1.83
CA SER A 176 16.13 10.19 1.31
C SER A 176 17.57 9.65 1.35
N GLY A 177 17.72 8.34 1.11
CA GLY A 177 18.99 7.64 1.12
C GLY A 177 19.53 7.22 2.51
N ALA A 178 18.87 7.59 3.60
CA ALA A 178 19.23 7.13 4.95
C ALA A 178 18.42 5.89 5.33
N LEU A 179 19.08 4.89 5.94
CA LEU A 179 18.39 3.73 6.52
C LEU A 179 17.52 4.20 7.70
N VAL A 180 16.22 3.94 7.65
CA VAL A 180 15.27 4.35 8.72
C VAL A 180 14.80 3.17 9.56
N ASP A 181 14.62 1.99 8.96
CA ASP A 181 14.21 0.80 9.68
C ASP A 181 14.68 -0.49 8.96
N MET A 182 14.70 -1.60 9.68
CA MET A 182 14.95 -2.91 9.11
C MET A 182 14.22 -4.03 9.85
N ALA A 183 13.84 -5.06 9.10
CA ALA A 183 13.23 -6.26 9.62
C ALA A 183 13.85 -7.50 8.98
N ASN A 184 13.83 -8.58 9.73
CA ASN A 184 14.43 -9.85 9.34
C ASN A 184 13.34 -10.90 9.21
N LEU A 185 13.37 -11.66 8.12
CA LEU A 185 12.52 -12.83 7.92
C LEU A 185 13.39 -14.05 7.63
N TYR A 186 13.34 -15.04 8.52
CA TYR A 186 13.89 -16.36 8.23
C TYR A 186 12.97 -17.10 7.26
N LEU A 187 13.45 -17.26 6.04
CA LEU A 187 12.86 -18.08 4.98
C LEU A 187 13.09 -19.58 5.22
N ALA A 188 14.08 -19.92 6.06
CA ALA A 188 14.24 -21.24 6.68
C ALA A 188 15.01 -21.11 7.99
N ASP A 189 14.72 -21.97 8.96
CA ASP A 189 15.46 -22.03 10.23
C ASP A 189 15.44 -23.47 10.79
N PHE A 190 16.63 -24.05 10.92
CA PHE A 190 16.92 -25.40 11.43
C PHE A 190 17.80 -25.35 12.69
N ARG A 191 17.85 -24.19 13.36
CA ARG A 191 18.70 -24.00 14.55
C ARG A 191 18.02 -24.42 15.85
N PHE A 192 16.82 -24.99 15.79
CA PHE A 192 16.08 -25.40 16.97
C PHE A 192 16.69 -26.66 17.59
N THR A 193 16.64 -26.77 18.92
CA THR A 193 17.05 -28.01 19.60
C THR A 193 16.11 -29.17 19.31
N ASN A 194 14.84 -28.87 19.02
CA ASN A 194 13.85 -29.84 18.59
C ASN A 194 13.57 -29.66 17.10
N ASN A 195 14.05 -30.61 16.28
CA ASN A 195 13.94 -30.54 14.82
C ASN A 195 12.49 -30.54 14.32
N SER A 196 11.50 -30.88 15.16
CA SER A 196 10.10 -30.72 14.78
C SER A 196 9.66 -29.25 14.64
N GLN A 197 10.49 -28.31 15.10
CA GLN A 197 10.29 -26.86 14.95
C GLN A 197 11.00 -26.31 13.73
N ASP A 198 11.89 -27.09 13.10
CA ASP A 198 12.59 -26.68 11.90
C ASP A 198 11.60 -26.46 10.77
N TYR A 199 11.87 -25.44 9.96
CA TYR A 199 10.99 -25.10 8.86
C TYR A 199 11.73 -24.52 7.66
N ILE A 200 11.11 -24.71 6.51
CA ILE A 200 11.33 -23.90 5.31
C ILE A 200 10.00 -23.21 5.04
N LEU A 201 10.00 -21.88 4.93
CA LEU A 201 8.79 -21.09 4.76
C LEU A 201 8.17 -21.39 3.38
N LYS A 202 7.00 -22.05 3.38
CA LYS A 202 6.27 -22.38 2.15
C LYS A 202 5.11 -21.44 1.85
N ASP A 203 4.52 -20.84 2.89
CA ASP A 203 3.35 -19.97 2.80
C ASP A 203 3.79 -18.49 2.87
N TRP A 204 2.86 -17.57 2.62
CA TRP A 204 3.10 -16.15 2.79
C TRP A 204 3.28 -15.80 4.28
N SER A 205 4.42 -15.20 4.62
CA SER A 205 4.65 -14.50 5.89
C SER A 205 4.75 -13.00 5.63
N TYR A 206 4.95 -12.19 6.67
CA TYR A 206 5.12 -10.75 6.50
C TYR A 206 6.22 -10.20 7.39
N VAL A 207 6.76 -9.06 6.97
CA VAL A 207 7.52 -8.14 7.82
C VAL A 207 6.82 -6.78 7.82
N SER A 208 7.02 -6.02 8.89
CA SER A 208 6.57 -4.63 8.98
C SER A 208 7.77 -3.74 9.25
N LEU A 209 7.85 -2.60 8.56
CA LEU A 209 8.84 -1.55 8.73
C LEU A 209 8.13 -0.23 9.02
N GLY A 210 8.58 0.50 10.04
CA GLY A 210 8.12 1.83 10.38
C GLY A 210 6.67 1.91 10.88
N TYR A 211 6.43 2.84 11.80
CA TYR A 211 5.08 3.36 12.09
C TYR A 211 5.04 4.90 12.15
N THR A 212 6.19 5.57 12.05
CA THR A 212 6.35 7.03 12.21
C THR A 212 7.25 7.69 11.17
N ASP A 213 8.00 6.91 10.37
CA ASP A 213 8.94 7.43 9.39
C ASP A 213 8.48 7.04 7.98
N ASN A 214 8.49 8.01 7.06
CA ASN A 214 8.18 7.75 5.65
C ASN A 214 9.26 6.82 5.06
N ILE A 215 8.88 5.79 4.30
CA ILE A 215 9.82 4.89 3.60
C ILE A 215 9.66 5.10 2.09
N ASP A 216 10.69 5.60 1.42
CA ASP A 216 10.68 5.87 -0.03
C ASP A 216 11.34 4.76 -0.87
N SER A 217 12.01 3.82 -0.21
CA SER A 217 12.67 2.72 -0.90
C SER A 217 12.93 1.53 0.02
N LEU A 218 12.87 0.34 -0.57
CA LEU A 218 13.13 -0.91 0.11
C LEU A 218 14.30 -1.62 -0.57
N TYR A 219 15.19 -2.17 0.25
CA TYR A 219 16.36 -2.95 -0.18
C TYR A 219 16.34 -4.32 0.51
N PHE A 220 16.64 -5.36 -0.27
CA PHE A 220 16.51 -6.76 0.13
C PHE A 220 17.86 -7.46 0.04
N GLU A 221 18.29 -8.07 1.15
CA GLU A 221 19.56 -8.79 1.23
C GLU A 221 19.31 -10.21 1.78
N LEU A 222 19.70 -11.21 0.98
CA LEU A 222 19.64 -12.61 1.33
C LEU A 222 21.00 -13.09 1.85
N SER A 223 20.95 -13.89 2.90
CA SER A 223 22.09 -14.62 3.45
C SER A 223 21.67 -16.02 3.89
N SER A 224 22.62 -16.95 3.93
CA SER A 224 22.39 -18.36 4.24
C SER A 224 23.52 -18.94 5.08
N SER A 225 23.24 -20.02 5.82
CA SER A 225 24.27 -20.87 6.41
C SER A 225 25.06 -21.65 5.36
N ASP A 226 24.44 -21.95 4.21
CA ASP A 226 25.07 -22.69 3.11
C ASP A 226 25.87 -21.75 2.20
N THR A 227 27.15 -21.64 2.52
CA THR A 227 28.11 -20.77 1.84
C THR A 227 29.34 -21.56 1.40
N GLY A 228 29.90 -21.18 0.27
CA GLY A 228 31.15 -21.71 -0.28
C GLY A 228 32.15 -20.59 -0.60
N MET A 229 33.21 -20.93 -1.32
CA MET A 229 34.29 -20.00 -1.69
C MET A 229 33.80 -18.79 -2.50
N PHE A 230 32.71 -18.95 -3.26
CA PHE A 230 32.16 -17.92 -4.15
C PHE A 230 30.93 -17.22 -3.60
N GLY A 231 30.64 -17.39 -2.29
CA GLY A 231 29.50 -16.80 -1.63
C GLY A 231 28.42 -17.82 -1.30
N MET A 232 27.16 -17.37 -1.24
CA MET A 232 26.02 -18.18 -0.89
C MET A 232 25.72 -19.22 -1.98
N ASN A 233 25.60 -20.49 -1.59
CA ASN A 233 25.22 -21.56 -2.53
C ASN A 233 23.69 -21.64 -2.69
N THR A 234 22.94 -21.33 -1.64
CA THR A 234 21.48 -21.31 -1.67
C THR A 234 20.97 -20.35 -2.73
N PRO A 235 20.00 -20.73 -3.58
CA PRO A 235 19.47 -19.86 -4.62
C PRO A 235 18.93 -18.55 -4.07
N ALA A 236 19.40 -17.45 -4.64
CA ALA A 236 19.22 -16.12 -4.09
C ALA A 236 17.94 -15.42 -4.63
N PHE A 237 16.80 -16.10 -4.52
CA PHE A 237 15.49 -15.65 -5.05
C PHE A 237 14.36 -15.78 -4.01
N PHE A 238 13.55 -14.74 -3.90
CA PHE A 238 12.38 -14.67 -3.00
C PHE A 238 11.19 -14.06 -3.73
N CYS A 239 9.99 -14.16 -3.14
CA CYS A 239 8.76 -13.62 -3.73
C CYS A 239 8.09 -12.62 -2.80
N ILE A 240 7.48 -11.58 -3.41
CA ILE A 240 6.65 -10.59 -2.72
C ILE A 240 5.24 -10.68 -3.30
N GLY A 241 4.24 -10.85 -2.44
CA GLY A 241 2.84 -11.04 -2.85
C GLY A 241 1.98 -9.80 -2.68
N GLN A 242 2.31 -8.94 -1.72
CA GLN A 242 1.62 -7.68 -1.49
C GLN A 242 2.50 -6.73 -0.67
N ILE A 243 2.41 -5.44 -0.98
CA ILE A 243 2.97 -4.36 -0.17
C ILE A 243 1.81 -3.45 0.25
N SER A 244 1.68 -3.18 1.54
CA SER A 244 0.63 -2.30 2.07
C SER A 244 1.25 -1.20 2.90
N GLU A 245 0.88 0.03 2.62
CA GLU A 245 1.26 1.15 3.47
C GLU A 245 0.37 1.21 4.72
N VAL A 246 0.99 1.47 5.86
CA VAL A 246 0.30 1.77 7.11
C VAL A 246 0.08 3.26 7.18
N ILE A 247 -1.18 3.68 7.11
CA ILE A 247 -1.57 5.07 7.37
C ILE A 247 -1.82 5.23 8.88
N THR A 248 -1.07 6.11 9.52
CA THR A 248 -1.30 6.50 10.93
C THR A 248 -2.10 7.79 11.04
N SER A 249 -2.45 8.41 9.91
CA SER A 249 -3.29 9.60 9.85
C SER A 249 -4.77 9.24 9.89
N VAL A 250 -5.42 9.59 11.01
CA VAL A 250 -6.78 10.11 10.94
C VAL A 250 -6.58 11.58 10.66
N ASP A 251 -7.06 12.11 9.52
CA ASP A 251 -7.12 13.56 9.34
C ASP A 251 -7.72 14.16 10.62
N GLU A 252 -6.99 15.06 11.30
CA GLU A 252 -7.60 15.88 12.32
C GLU A 252 -8.83 16.52 11.67
N LEU A 253 -10.03 16.16 12.14
CA LEU A 253 -11.24 16.87 11.80
C LEU A 253 -10.92 18.35 11.99
N THR A 254 -10.81 19.09 10.89
CA THR A 254 -10.63 20.55 10.88
C THR A 254 -11.33 21.13 12.10
N GLN A 255 -10.56 21.72 13.03
CA GLN A 255 -11.09 22.23 14.29
C GLN A 255 -12.40 22.96 13.99
N ASN A 256 -13.48 22.57 14.68
CA ASN A 256 -14.78 23.20 14.52
C ASN A 256 -14.66 24.70 14.84
N THR A 257 -14.50 25.53 13.81
CA THR A 257 -14.33 26.99 13.94
C THR A 257 -15.62 27.70 14.34
N PHE A 258 -16.71 26.95 14.52
CA PHE A 258 -17.95 27.41 15.10
C PHE A 258 -18.57 26.38 16.05
N SER A 259 -19.43 26.86 16.94
CA SER A 259 -20.18 26.07 17.91
C SER A 259 -21.63 26.54 17.93
N PHE A 260 -22.53 25.70 18.43
CA PHE A 260 -23.94 26.08 18.61
C PHE A 260 -24.55 25.47 19.87
N PHE A 261 -25.57 26.14 20.39
CA PHE A 261 -26.29 25.68 21.58
C PHE A 261 -27.70 26.31 21.67
N PRO A 262 -28.65 25.63 22.34
CA PRO A 262 -28.54 24.27 22.85
C PRO A 262 -28.62 23.22 21.73
N ASN A 263 -28.04 22.04 21.96
CA ASN A 263 -28.26 20.85 21.15
C ASN A 263 -28.54 19.68 22.11
N PRO A 264 -29.76 19.10 22.14
CA PRO A 264 -30.90 19.39 21.26
C PRO A 264 -31.50 20.81 21.39
N ALA A 265 -32.02 21.35 20.29
CA ALA A 265 -32.64 22.67 20.23
C ALA A 265 -34.17 22.56 20.21
N ASN A 266 -34.87 23.49 20.87
CA ASN A 266 -36.34 23.56 20.86
C ASN A 266 -36.84 24.72 19.99
N GLU A 267 -36.67 25.97 20.44
CA GLU A 267 -37.19 27.15 19.72
C GLU A 267 -36.08 27.96 19.06
N VAL A 268 -34.90 27.99 19.67
CA VAL A 268 -33.80 28.86 19.28
C VAL A 268 -32.50 28.06 19.26
N LEU A 269 -31.69 28.35 18.24
CA LEU A 269 -30.32 27.89 18.12
C LEU A 269 -29.38 29.10 18.08
N ASN A 270 -28.44 29.17 19.01
CA ASN A 270 -27.39 30.19 19.03
C ASN A 270 -26.15 29.61 18.35
N ILE A 271 -25.58 30.32 17.38
CA ILE A 271 -24.36 29.95 16.68
C ILE A 271 -23.27 30.97 17.02
N LYS A 272 -22.07 30.50 17.33
CA LYS A 272 -20.88 31.31 17.56
C LYS A 272 -19.71 30.78 16.72
N SER A 273 -19.11 31.64 15.92
CA SER A 273 -17.94 31.36 15.08
C SER A 273 -16.72 32.15 15.60
N GLU A 274 -15.52 31.70 15.27
CA GLU A 274 -14.28 32.47 15.49
C GLU A 274 -14.19 33.68 14.57
N ASN A 275 -14.71 33.53 13.34
CA ASN A 275 -14.69 34.55 12.30
C ASN A 275 -16.10 35.06 12.01
N ASN A 276 -16.20 36.14 11.22
CA ASN A 276 -17.50 36.63 10.77
C ASN A 276 -18.21 35.56 9.92
N ILE A 277 -19.49 35.37 10.19
CA ILE A 277 -20.37 34.47 9.45
C ILE A 277 -20.84 35.22 8.22
N GLU A 278 -20.47 34.75 7.03
CA GLU A 278 -20.90 35.29 5.74
C GLU A 278 -22.26 34.72 5.33
N GLN A 279 -22.43 33.42 5.58
CA GLN A 279 -23.66 32.70 5.27
C GLN A 279 -23.88 31.57 6.29
N LEU A 280 -25.13 31.39 6.69
CA LEU A 280 -25.58 30.21 7.43
C LEU A 280 -26.72 29.54 6.68
N THR A 281 -26.62 28.23 6.48
CA THR A 281 -27.65 27.40 5.83
C THR A 281 -28.02 26.25 6.75
N ILE A 282 -29.31 25.98 6.93
CA ILE A 282 -29.80 24.78 7.60
C ILE A 282 -30.46 23.87 6.57
N THR A 283 -30.06 22.61 6.55
CA THR A 283 -30.63 21.56 5.70
C THR A 283 -31.21 20.42 6.53
N ASP A 284 -32.28 19.81 6.04
CA ASP A 284 -32.78 18.55 6.62
C ASP A 284 -32.00 17.33 6.10
N MET A 285 -32.32 16.15 6.62
CA MET A 285 -31.70 14.88 6.22
C MET A 285 -31.87 14.48 4.74
N SER A 286 -32.80 15.11 4.01
CA SER A 286 -32.95 14.91 2.57
C SER A 286 -32.08 15.87 1.73
N GLY A 287 -31.31 16.74 2.39
CA GLY A 287 -30.53 17.80 1.74
C GLY A 287 -31.36 19.02 1.35
N ARG A 288 -32.65 19.07 1.69
CA ARG A 288 -33.50 20.23 1.41
C ARG A 288 -33.12 21.37 2.36
N VAL A 289 -32.85 22.53 1.79
CA VAL A 289 -32.58 23.76 2.54
C VAL A 289 -33.87 24.23 3.19
N VAL A 290 -33.88 24.31 4.52
CA VAL A 290 -35.02 24.76 5.32
C VAL A 290 -34.88 26.19 5.80
N LYS A 291 -33.64 26.67 5.99
CA LYS A 291 -33.35 28.09 6.31
C LYS A 291 -32.04 28.51 5.67
N THR A 292 -32.00 29.75 5.18
CA THR A 292 -30.76 30.43 4.78
C THR A 292 -30.75 31.81 5.37
N ILE A 293 -29.64 32.16 6.01
CA ILE A 293 -29.41 33.47 6.61
C ILE A 293 -28.15 34.03 5.96
N TYR A 294 -28.32 35.15 5.28
CA TYR A 294 -27.22 36.00 4.84
C TYR A 294 -27.12 37.11 5.86
N ASN A 295 -26.01 37.21 6.58
CA ASN A 295 -25.86 38.28 7.55
C ASN A 295 -24.43 38.78 7.67
N SER A 296 -24.32 40.05 8.05
CA SER A 296 -23.22 40.94 7.72
C SER A 296 -22.34 41.20 8.94
N ASN A 297 -21.11 40.68 8.91
CA ASN A 297 -20.00 41.06 9.81
C ASN A 297 -20.17 40.74 11.31
N THR A 298 -20.88 39.67 11.67
CA THR A 298 -20.94 39.22 13.07
C THR A 298 -20.42 37.79 13.20
N ASN A 299 -19.86 37.46 14.36
CA ASN A 299 -19.41 36.11 14.69
C ASN A 299 -20.43 35.34 15.55
N GLN A 300 -21.63 35.91 15.77
CA GLN A 300 -22.70 35.31 16.57
C GLN A 300 -24.05 35.55 15.90
N VAL A 301 -24.84 34.49 15.77
CA VAL A 301 -26.17 34.55 15.15
C VAL A 301 -27.16 33.74 15.99
N LYS A 302 -28.34 34.32 16.21
CA LYS A 302 -29.48 33.63 16.82
C LYS A 302 -30.45 33.22 15.72
N VAL A 303 -30.79 31.93 15.66
CA VAL A 303 -31.67 31.36 14.65
C VAL A 303 -32.92 30.81 15.30
N ASP A 304 -34.07 31.27 14.86
CA ASP A 304 -35.36 30.67 15.21
C ASP A 304 -35.52 29.35 14.46
N VAL A 305 -35.72 28.26 15.21
CA VAL A 305 -35.94 26.91 14.71
C VAL A 305 -37.28 26.33 15.17
N ALA A 306 -38.16 27.10 15.82
CA ALA A 306 -39.39 26.59 16.43
C ALA A 306 -40.32 25.89 15.41
N ASP A 307 -40.39 26.42 14.18
CA ASP A 307 -41.20 25.87 13.09
C ASP A 307 -40.64 24.59 12.46
N LEU A 308 -39.43 24.17 12.84
CA LEU A 308 -38.83 22.93 12.33
C LEU A 308 -39.41 21.72 13.07
N ILE A 309 -39.72 20.67 12.31
CA ILE A 309 -40.16 19.38 12.87
C ILE A 309 -39.00 18.74 13.64
N SER A 310 -39.29 18.02 14.72
CA SER A 310 -38.28 17.27 15.47
C SER A 310 -37.53 16.30 14.56
N GLY A 311 -36.20 16.31 14.61
CA GLY A 311 -35.38 15.55 13.67
C GLY A 311 -33.92 15.99 13.61
N ILE A 312 -33.19 15.40 12.68
CA ILE A 312 -31.77 15.69 12.43
C ILE A 312 -31.65 16.73 11.32
N TYR A 313 -30.84 17.76 11.59
CA TYR A 313 -30.53 18.83 10.65
C TYR A 313 -29.02 19.08 10.60
N PHE A 314 -28.56 19.68 9.51
CA PHE A 314 -27.18 20.11 9.33
C PHE A 314 -27.13 21.63 9.20
N ILE A 315 -26.20 22.26 9.90
CA ILE A 315 -25.91 23.69 9.82
C ILE A 315 -24.61 23.83 9.06
N GLN A 316 -24.64 24.54 7.95
CA GLN A 316 -23.46 24.99 7.24
C GLN A 316 -23.21 26.46 7.57
N VAL A 317 -22.01 26.77 8.06
CA VAL A 317 -21.52 28.13 8.30
C VAL A 317 -20.40 28.41 7.31
N VAL A 318 -20.48 29.52 6.58
CA VAL A 318 -19.42 30.02 5.72
C VAL A 318 -18.75 31.20 6.41
N SER A 319 -17.43 31.10 6.62
CA SER A 319 -16.61 32.17 7.19
C SER A 319 -15.29 32.25 6.43
N LYS A 320 -14.86 33.45 6.03
CA LYS A 320 -13.68 33.65 5.15
C LYS A 320 -13.76 32.85 3.85
N GLY A 321 -14.97 32.69 3.28
CA GLY A 321 -15.22 31.85 2.11
C GLY A 321 -15.11 30.34 2.35
N VAL A 322 -14.83 29.87 3.58
CA VAL A 322 -14.71 28.44 3.91
C VAL A 322 -16.01 27.92 4.50
N PRO A 323 -16.69 26.94 3.86
CA PRO A 323 -17.86 26.29 4.43
C PRO A 323 -17.44 25.24 5.47
N GLN A 324 -18.18 25.19 6.59
CA GLN A 324 -18.05 24.20 7.66
C GLN A 324 -19.43 23.68 8.02
N VAL A 325 -19.59 22.38 8.26
CA VAL A 325 -20.90 21.74 8.48
C VAL A 325 -20.92 20.98 9.79
N GLN A 326 -21.96 21.17 10.59
CA GLN A 326 -22.20 20.38 11.81
C GLN A 326 -23.66 19.96 11.95
N LYS A 327 -23.87 18.82 12.61
CA LYS A 327 -25.19 18.22 12.84
C LYS A 327 -25.79 18.70 14.16
N PHE A 328 -27.05 19.11 14.17
CA PHE A 328 -27.82 19.32 15.41
C PHE A 328 -29.15 18.56 15.40
N ILE A 329 -29.71 18.39 16.59
CA ILE A 329 -30.98 17.70 16.81
C ILE A 329 -32.03 18.75 17.20
N LYS A 330 -33.15 18.77 16.48
CA LYS A 330 -34.36 19.53 16.83
C LYS A 330 -35.30 18.64 17.64
N GLN A 331 -35.80 19.15 18.76
CA GLN A 331 -36.85 18.54 19.58
C GLN A 331 -38.14 19.33 19.45
#